data_AF-A0A523MVW8-F1
#
_entry.id   AF-A0A523MVW8-F1
#
_cell.length_a   1.000
_cell.length_b   1.000
_cell.length_c   1.000
_cell.angle_alpha   90.00
_cell.angle_beta   90.00
_cell.angle_gamma   90.00
#
_symmetry.space_group_name_H-M   'P 1'
#
loop_
_entity.id
_entity.type
_entity.pdbx_description
1 polymer ?
#
loop_
_entity_poly.entity_id
_entity_poly.type
_entity_poly.pdbx_seq_one_letter_code
_entity_poly.pdbx_strand_id
1 'polypeptide(L)'
;MSSIMSTTPFYLPPISDRQVDLARQLQNKMGAGAGQKKISGIGLPSAENKMHSGNSGVPDFETLDKVSREFESIFIHQMLKAMRKTVIQSDFLSSFAGEQYQSMMDEEMAKEVSKQKGLGLAEVIHRQLDKLTQHQLPRP
;
A
#
# COMPACT_ATOMS: atom_id res chain seq x y z
N MET A 1 -20.61 39.20 -45.15
CA MET A 1 -20.22 37.79 -44.92
C MET A 1 -18.90 37.88 -44.16
N SER A 2 -18.79 37.57 -42.88
CA SER A 2 -19.07 36.26 -42.26
C SER A 2 -19.46 36.39 -40.78
N SER A 3 -20.35 35.48 -40.35
CA SER A 3 -20.94 35.40 -39.01
C SER A 3 -19.94 35.14 -37.90
N ILE A 4 -20.09 35.91 -36.82
CA ILE A 4 -19.53 35.66 -35.48
C ILE A 4 -20.25 34.44 -34.88
N MET A 5 -19.50 33.39 -34.53
CA MET A 5 -20.03 32.20 -33.83
C MET A 5 -20.41 32.57 -32.39
N SER A 6 -21.71 32.45 -32.08
CA SER A 6 -22.25 32.53 -30.71
C SER A 6 -21.93 31.22 -29.98
N THR A 7 -20.97 31.27 -29.04
CA THR A 7 -20.72 30.18 -28.10
C THR A 7 -21.77 30.24 -27.00
N THR A 8 -22.81 29.42 -27.09
CA THR A 8 -23.78 29.28 -26.00
C THR A 8 -23.12 28.56 -24.83
N PRO A 9 -23.08 29.13 -23.61
CA PRO A 9 -22.55 28.42 -22.45
C PRO A 9 -23.49 27.26 -22.09
N PHE A 10 -22.90 26.08 -21.89
CA PHE A 10 -23.61 24.87 -21.48
C PHE A 10 -24.17 25.04 -20.06
N TYR A 11 -25.46 25.35 -19.95
CA TYR A 11 -26.16 25.49 -18.67
C TYR A 11 -26.47 24.09 -18.11
N LEU A 12 -25.73 23.68 -17.08
CA LEU A 12 -26.02 22.46 -16.34
C LEU A 12 -27.30 22.72 -15.51
N PRO A 13 -28.40 21.95 -15.71
CA PRO A 13 -29.61 22.17 -14.92
C PRO A 13 -29.32 21.92 -13.44
N PRO A 14 -29.86 22.74 -12.52
CA PRO A 14 -29.76 22.47 -11.09
C PRO A 14 -30.40 21.11 -10.78
N ILE A 15 -29.70 20.31 -9.99
CA ILE A 15 -30.13 18.97 -9.58
C ILE A 15 -31.52 19.10 -8.96
N SER A 16 -32.52 18.44 -9.55
CA SER A 16 -33.90 18.51 -9.05
C SER A 16 -34.00 17.86 -7.66
N ASP A 17 -34.89 18.36 -6.80
CA ASP A 17 -35.05 17.85 -5.42
C ASP A 17 -35.29 16.33 -5.39
N ARG A 18 -35.99 15.79 -6.40
CA ARG A 18 -36.16 14.35 -6.57
C ARG A 18 -34.85 13.59 -6.78
N GLN A 19 -33.88 14.16 -7.49
CA GLN A 19 -32.56 13.55 -7.67
C GLN A 19 -31.75 13.58 -6.36
N VAL A 20 -31.88 14.65 -5.56
CA VAL A 20 -31.26 14.76 -4.23
C VAL A 20 -31.87 13.75 -3.26
N ASP A 21 -33.19 13.58 -3.29
CA ASP A 21 -33.90 12.60 -2.46
C ASP A 21 -33.59 11.16 -2.87
N LEU A 22 -33.46 10.91 -4.18
CA LEU A 22 -33.07 9.59 -4.69
C LEU A 22 -31.62 9.25 -4.30
N ALA A 23 -30.72 10.23 -4.35
CA ALA A 23 -29.36 10.08 -3.84
C ALA A 23 -29.33 9.81 -2.32
N ARG A 24 -30.15 10.51 -1.53
CA ARG A 24 -30.30 10.22 -0.09
C ARG A 24 -30.87 8.82 0.16
N GLN A 25 -31.85 8.38 -0.62
CA GLN A 25 -32.44 7.05 -0.48
C GLN A 25 -31.47 5.94 -0.86
N LEU A 26 -30.62 6.15 -1.87
CA LEU A 26 -29.54 5.22 -2.23
C LEU A 26 -28.47 5.15 -1.13
N GLN A 27 -28.12 6.29 -0.53
CA GLN A 27 -27.17 6.33 0.59
C GLN A 27 -27.72 5.60 1.83
N ASN A 28 -29.02 5.76 2.11
CA ASN A 28 -29.66 5.12 3.26
C ASN A 28 -29.85 3.60 3.05
N LYS A 29 -30.10 3.14 1.82
CA LYS A 29 -30.18 1.72 1.47
C LYS A 29 -28.82 1.00 1.39
N MET A 30 -27.71 1.74 1.38
CA MET A 30 -26.36 1.16 1.54
C MET A 30 -25.80 1.29 2.96
N GLY A 31 -26.57 1.86 3.91
CA GLY A 31 -26.14 2.10 5.30
C GLY A 31 -26.51 1.01 6.31
N ALA A 32 -27.27 -0.02 5.93
CA ALA A 32 -27.76 -1.06 6.85
C ALA A 32 -27.29 -2.45 6.40
N GLY A 33 -26.07 -2.83 6.82
CA GLY A 33 -25.59 -4.21 6.74
C GLY A 33 -24.32 -4.43 5.93
N ALA A 34 -23.20 -3.87 6.37
CA ALA A 34 -21.89 -4.49 6.19
C ALA A 34 -20.91 -3.84 7.18
N GLY A 35 -20.34 -4.67 8.05
CA GLY A 35 -19.25 -4.26 8.91
C GLY A 35 -18.14 -3.61 8.09
N GLN A 36 -17.58 -2.56 8.68
CA GLN A 36 -16.24 -2.02 8.45
C GLN A 36 -15.33 -2.97 7.64
N LYS A 37 -15.26 -2.80 6.32
CA LYS A 37 -14.03 -3.12 5.61
C LYS A 37 -13.22 -1.85 5.61
N LYS A 38 -12.32 -1.75 6.60
CA LYS A 38 -11.15 -0.87 6.53
C LYS A 38 -10.62 -0.96 5.10
N ILE A 39 -10.65 0.15 4.39
CA ILE A 39 -9.75 0.40 3.26
C ILE A 39 -8.33 0.51 3.82
N SER A 40 -7.77 -0.61 4.29
CA SER A 40 -6.37 -0.76 4.64
C SER A 40 -5.60 -0.91 3.33
N GLY A 41 -5.37 0.19 2.63
CA GLY A 41 -4.67 0.19 1.35
C GLY A 41 -3.83 1.42 1.08
N ILE A 42 -3.68 2.30 2.08
CA ILE A 42 -2.62 3.31 2.14
C ILE A 42 -2.22 3.39 3.62
N GLY A 43 -1.68 2.28 4.11
CA GLY A 43 -1.06 2.24 5.43
C GLY A 43 0.36 2.76 5.30
N LEU A 44 0.55 4.08 5.47
CA LEU A 44 1.70 4.54 6.24
C LEU A 44 1.73 3.74 7.54
N PRO A 45 2.90 3.42 8.11
CA PRO A 45 2.99 2.57 9.28
C PRO A 45 2.11 3.12 10.40
N SER A 46 0.91 2.55 10.54
CA SER A 46 0.10 2.67 11.74
C SER A 46 0.76 1.74 12.73
N ALA A 47 1.91 2.18 13.24
CA ALA A 47 2.37 1.84 14.57
C ALA A 47 1.28 2.36 15.52
N GLU A 48 0.23 1.58 15.65
CA GLU A 48 -0.80 1.81 16.64
C GLU A 48 -0.09 1.80 17.98
N ASN A 49 -0.09 2.98 18.57
CA ASN A 49 0.64 3.44 19.73
C ASN A 49 0.42 2.51 20.93
N LYS A 50 1.17 1.40 21.01
CA LYS A 50 1.44 0.70 22.26
C LYS A 50 2.75 1.24 22.81
N MET A 51 2.66 2.45 23.35
CA MET A 51 3.59 2.93 24.36
C MET A 51 3.49 1.96 25.55
N HIS A 52 4.37 0.97 25.61
CA HIS A 52 4.80 0.37 26.86
C HIS A 52 6.28 0.67 27.02
N SER A 53 6.54 1.73 27.79
CA SER A 53 7.52 1.78 28.86
C SER A 53 8.85 1.05 28.63
N GLY A 54 9.88 1.80 28.27
CA GLY A 54 11.26 1.31 28.37
C GLY A 54 12.26 2.21 27.66
N ASN A 55 12.91 3.08 28.42
CA ASN A 55 14.01 3.94 27.97
C ASN A 55 15.26 3.10 27.64
N SER A 56 15.33 2.54 26.42
CA SER A 56 16.56 2.03 25.83
C SER A 56 16.46 2.16 24.31
N GLY A 57 17.41 2.86 23.68
CA GLY A 57 17.47 3.08 22.21
C GLY A 57 17.73 1.82 21.38
N VAL A 58 17.38 0.64 21.91
CA VAL A 58 17.56 -0.67 21.29
C VAL A 58 16.16 -1.21 20.97
N PRO A 59 15.80 -1.40 19.69
CA PRO A 59 14.54 -2.03 19.30
C PRO A 59 14.49 -3.49 19.80
N ASP A 60 13.34 -3.89 20.35
CA ASP A 60 13.10 -5.24 20.84
C ASP A 60 13.26 -6.29 19.74
N PHE A 61 13.68 -7.50 20.10
CA PHE A 61 13.86 -8.64 19.17
C PHE A 61 12.64 -8.90 18.28
N GLU A 62 11.43 -8.84 18.85
CA GLU A 62 10.18 -9.04 18.08
C GLU A 62 9.96 -7.93 17.04
N THR A 63 10.44 -6.71 17.31
CA THR A 63 10.37 -5.60 16.36
C THR A 63 11.42 -5.75 15.25
N LEU A 64 12.62 -6.24 15.58
CA LEU A 64 13.68 -6.52 14.62
C LEU A 64 13.28 -7.64 13.64
N ASP A 65 12.62 -8.70 14.10
CA ASP A 65 12.14 -9.79 13.22
C ASP A 65 11.10 -9.28 12.24
N LYS A 66 10.10 -8.53 12.72
CA LYS A 66 9.06 -7.91 11.88
C LYS A 66 9.66 -6.99 10.82
N VAL A 67 10.58 -6.12 11.22
CA VAL A 67 11.27 -5.19 10.31
C VAL A 67 12.08 -5.97 9.27
N SER A 68 12.78 -7.02 9.69
CA SER A 68 13.62 -7.83 8.77
C SER A 68 12.80 -8.57 7.72
N ARG A 69 11.64 -9.12 8.09
CA ARG A 69 10.68 -9.76 7.16
C ARG A 69 10.07 -8.76 6.19
N GLU A 70 9.85 -7.52 6.61
CA GLU A 70 9.35 -6.46 5.74
C GLU A 70 10.42 -6.00 4.74
N PHE A 71 11.69 -5.95 5.13
CA PHE A 71 12.76 -5.71 4.18
C PHE A 71 12.89 -6.84 3.14
N GLU A 72 12.71 -8.10 3.56
CA GLU A 72 12.69 -9.23 2.64
C GLU A 72 11.51 -9.13 1.64
N SER A 73 10.32 -8.67 2.07
CA SER A 73 9.18 -8.47 1.17
C SER A 73 9.48 -7.42 0.10
N ILE A 74 10.08 -6.29 0.47
CA ILE A 74 10.49 -5.24 -0.48
C ILE A 74 11.51 -5.79 -1.48
N PHE A 75 12.48 -6.57 -1.00
CA PHE A 75 13.48 -7.18 -1.87
C PHE A 75 12.86 -8.14 -2.89
N ILE A 76 11.97 -9.02 -2.44
CA ILE A 76 11.24 -9.96 -3.31
C ILE A 76 10.41 -9.19 -4.34
N HIS A 77 9.71 -8.13 -3.93
CA HIS A 77 8.94 -7.29 -4.84
C HIS A 77 9.84 -6.69 -5.95
N GLN A 78 11.01 -6.17 -5.59
CA GLN A 78 11.96 -5.64 -6.58
C GLN A 78 12.55 -6.72 -7.48
N MET A 79 12.80 -7.91 -6.95
CA MET A 79 13.24 -9.06 -7.74
C MET A 79 12.17 -9.44 -8.77
N LEU A 80 10.92 -9.60 -8.36
CA LEU A 80 9.79 -9.93 -9.25
C LEU A 80 9.61 -8.85 -10.33
N LYS A 81 9.72 -7.58 -9.95
CA LYS A 81 9.67 -6.45 -10.88
C LYS A 81 10.82 -6.49 -11.89
N ALA A 82 12.05 -6.76 -11.45
CA ALA A 82 13.21 -6.88 -12.33
C ALA A 82 13.06 -8.06 -13.31
N MET A 83 12.58 -9.21 -12.83
CA MET A 83 12.30 -10.37 -13.68
C MET A 83 11.23 -10.09 -14.73
N ARG A 84 10.19 -9.31 -14.42
CA ARG A 84 9.19 -8.92 -15.43
C ARG A 84 9.72 -7.92 -16.45
N LYS A 85 10.62 -7.02 -16.05
CA LYS A 85 11.26 -6.07 -16.97
C LYS A 85 12.11 -6.76 -18.04
N THR A 86 12.56 -8.00 -17.82
CA THR A 86 13.31 -8.76 -18.83
C THR A 86 12.40 -9.49 -19.83
N VAL A 87 11.10 -9.61 -19.54
CA VAL A 87 10.12 -10.15 -20.49
C VAL A 87 9.78 -9.04 -21.48
N ILE A 88 10.04 -9.29 -22.78
CA ILE A 88 9.65 -8.37 -23.86
C ILE A 88 8.12 -8.28 -23.86
N GLN A 89 7.59 -7.19 -23.31
CA GLN A 89 6.17 -6.88 -23.46
C GLN A 89 5.96 -6.22 -24.81
N SER A 90 5.00 -6.72 -25.58
CA SER A 90 4.49 -5.96 -26.72
C SER A 90 3.84 -4.68 -26.18
N ASP A 91 4.20 -3.52 -26.72
CA ASP A 91 3.67 -2.19 -26.32
C ASP A 91 2.13 -2.11 -26.29
N PHE A 92 1.45 -3.07 -26.94
CA PHE A 92 -0.01 -3.19 -26.96
C PHE A 92 -0.63 -3.68 -25.62
N LEU A 93 0.14 -4.39 -24.79
CA LEU A 93 -0.34 -4.94 -23.50
C LEU A 93 0.10 -4.13 -22.28
N SER A 94 1.03 -3.19 -22.45
CA SER A 94 1.52 -2.32 -21.38
C SER A 94 0.61 -1.10 -21.22
N SER A 95 -0.35 -1.20 -20.30
CA SER A 95 -1.12 -0.04 -19.84
C SER A 95 -0.68 0.36 -18.43
N PHE A 96 -0.66 1.66 -18.14
CA PHE A 96 -0.31 2.19 -16.81
C PHE A 96 -1.19 1.58 -15.69
N ALA A 97 -2.49 1.44 -15.95
CA ALA A 97 -3.42 0.82 -15.00
C ALA A 97 -3.11 -0.66 -14.76
N GLY A 98 -2.73 -1.40 -15.82
CA GLY A 98 -2.31 -2.80 -15.71
C GLY A 98 -1.00 -2.95 -14.95
N GLU A 99 -0.01 -2.08 -15.20
CA GLU A 99 1.25 -2.05 -14.45
C GLU A 99 1.04 -1.77 -12.97
N GLN A 100 0.15 -0.83 -12.64
CA GLN A 100 -0.17 -0.51 -11.25
C GLN A 100 -0.86 -1.68 -10.56
N TYR A 101 -1.86 -2.31 -11.20
CA TYR A 101 -2.52 -3.49 -10.66
C TYR A 101 -1.56 -4.66 -10.46
N GLN A 102 -0.68 -4.90 -11.44
CA GLN A 102 0.34 -5.92 -11.34
C GLN A 102 1.31 -5.63 -10.20
N SER A 103 1.76 -4.38 -10.05
CA SER A 103 2.63 -3.98 -8.95
C SER A 103 1.99 -4.23 -7.58
N MET A 104 0.69 -3.96 -7.42
CA MET A 104 -0.03 -4.26 -6.19
C MET A 104 -0.14 -5.77 -5.93
N MET A 105 -0.41 -6.56 -6.97
CA MET A 105 -0.43 -8.01 -6.87
C MET A 105 0.94 -8.56 -6.44
N ASP A 106 2.02 -8.02 -7.00
CA ASP A 106 3.38 -8.42 -6.70
C ASP A 106 3.78 -8.07 -5.27
N GLU A 107 3.31 -6.94 -4.76
CA GLU A 107 3.53 -6.52 -3.38
C GLU A 107 2.88 -7.49 -2.40
N GLU A 108 1.62 -7.88 -2.63
CA GLU A 108 0.94 -8.86 -1.78
C GLU A 108 1.57 -10.25 -1.88
N MET A 109 1.99 -10.66 -3.08
CA MET A 109 2.75 -11.89 -3.26
C MET A 109 4.07 -11.85 -2.49
N ALA A 110 4.81 -10.75 -2.56
CA ALA A 110 6.07 -10.61 -1.85
C ALA A 110 5.91 -10.65 -0.33
N LYS A 111 4.85 -10.05 0.21
CA LYS A 111 4.50 -10.12 1.64
C LYS A 111 4.13 -11.55 2.07
N GLU A 112 3.40 -12.29 1.25
CA GLU A 112 3.02 -13.66 1.57
C GLU A 112 4.24 -14.59 1.55
N VAL A 113 5.12 -14.44 0.54
CA VAL A 113 6.35 -15.22 0.45
C VAL A 113 7.30 -14.92 1.62
N SER A 114 7.42 -13.66 2.05
CA SER A 114 8.30 -13.29 3.18
C SER A 114 7.77 -13.74 4.55
N LYS A 115 6.45 -13.94 4.71
CA LYS A 115 5.86 -14.48 5.96
C LYS A 115 6.16 -15.96 6.15
N GLN A 116 6.24 -16.71 5.06
CA GLN A 116 6.51 -18.15 5.07
C GLN A 116 8.02 -18.40 5.20
N LYS A 117 8.59 -19.23 4.32
CA LYS A 117 10.02 -19.60 4.34
C LYS A 117 10.91 -18.62 3.58
N GLY A 118 10.32 -17.65 2.86
CA GLY A 118 11.04 -16.56 2.19
C GLY A 118 12.24 -17.01 1.37
N LEU A 119 13.24 -16.13 1.30
CA LEU A 119 14.57 -16.41 0.76
C LEU A 119 15.61 -16.61 1.87
N GLY A 120 15.21 -16.46 3.14
CA GLY A 120 16.10 -16.52 4.31
C GLY A 120 16.89 -15.22 4.52
N LEU A 121 16.59 -14.15 3.78
CA LEU A 121 17.27 -12.87 3.91
C LEU A 121 16.85 -12.15 5.19
N ALA A 122 15.61 -12.35 5.65
CA ALA A 122 15.12 -11.79 6.90
C ALA A 122 16.03 -12.16 8.09
N GLU A 123 16.52 -13.40 8.16
CA GLU A 123 17.42 -13.80 9.25
C GLU A 123 18.80 -13.13 9.18
N VAL A 124 19.32 -12.92 7.96
CA VAL A 124 20.60 -12.25 7.75
C VAL A 124 20.49 -10.78 8.14
N ILE A 125 19.40 -10.13 7.73
CA ILE A 125 19.08 -8.74 8.08
C ILE A 125 18.90 -8.63 9.59
N HIS A 126 18.14 -9.54 10.22
CA HIS A 126 17.95 -9.58 11.66
C HIS A 126 19.28 -9.67 12.41
N ARG A 127 20.15 -10.63 12.03
CA ARG A 127 21.48 -10.77 12.63
C ARG A 127 22.34 -9.52 12.45
N GLN A 128 22.20 -8.82 11.34
CA GLN A 128 22.97 -7.59 11.10
C GLN A 128 22.42 -6.41 11.92
N LEU A 129 21.10 -6.28 12.01
CA LEU A 129 20.44 -5.26 12.82
C LEU A 129 20.73 -5.48 14.32
N ASP A 130 20.62 -6.71 14.81
CA ASP A 130 20.94 -7.07 16.21
C ASP A 130 22.40 -6.77 16.57
N LYS A 131 23.36 -7.05 15.67
CA LYS A 131 24.77 -6.65 15.89
C LYS A 131 24.95 -5.15 16.02
N LEU A 132 24.23 -4.36 15.20
CA LEU A 132 24.32 -2.90 15.23
C LEU A 132 23.70 -2.32 16.50
N THR A 133 22.60 -2.90 16.98
CA THR A 133 21.94 -2.46 18.21
C THR A 133 22.72 -2.85 19.46
N GLN A 134 23.33 -4.04 19.50
CA GLN A 134 24.20 -4.45 20.60
C GLN A 134 25.49 -3.61 20.71
N HIS A 135 25.97 -3.03 19.61
CA HIS A 135 27.14 -2.15 19.62
C HIS A 135 26.86 -0.76 20.25
N GLN A 136 25.59 -0.42 20.53
CA GLN A 136 25.18 0.86 21.13
C GLN A 136 24.97 0.80 22.65
N LEU A 137 25.20 -0.35 23.30
CA LEU A 137 25.21 -0.44 24.77
C LEU A 137 26.59 0.01 25.31
N PRO A 138 26.68 0.97 26.25
CA PRO A 138 27.91 1.21 26.98
C PRO A 138 28.25 -0.05 27.78
N ARG A 139 29.44 -0.61 27.54
CA ARG A 139 29.94 -1.76 28.29
C ARG A 139 30.11 -1.36 29.77
N PRO A 140 29.70 -2.20 30.74
CA PRO A 140 30.05 -2.00 32.14
C PRO A 140 31.56 -2.10 32.36
#